data_AF-A0A367LT96-F1
#
_entry.id   AF-A0A367LT96-F1
#
_cell.length_a   1.000
_cell.length_b   1.000
_cell.length_c   1.000
_cell.angle_alpha   90.00
_cell.angle_beta   90.00
_cell.angle_gamma   90.00
#
_symmetry.space_group_name_H-M   'P 1'
#
loop_
_entity.id
_entity.type
_entity.pdbx_description
1 polymer ?
#
loop_
_entity_poly.entity_id
_entity_poly.type
_entity_poly.pdbx_seq_one_letter_code
_entity_poly.pdbx_strand_id
1 'polypeptide(L)' 'VLDLLLRQKPALTMYNSDGTIERMAAGEVAMHQQWNGAFHRAHAQRASLEYIYPKEGIRLFIDNFAIPRDASNVKEA' A
#
# COMPACT_ATOMS: atom_id res chain seq x y z
N VAL A 1 4.30 -20.86 -2.69
CA VAL A 1 4.26 -19.37 -2.74
C VAL A 1 5.64 -18.77 -3.07
N LEU A 2 6.72 -19.19 -2.43
CA LEU A 2 8.06 -18.65 -2.72
C LEU A 2 8.46 -18.75 -4.21
N ASP A 3 8.30 -19.92 -4.83
CA ASP A 3 8.59 -20.10 -6.27
C ASP A 3 7.82 -19.12 -7.17
N LEU A 4 6.52 -18.95 -6.90
CA LEU A 4 5.66 -18.00 -7.62
C LEU A 4 6.18 -16.55 -7.50
N LEU A 5 6.58 -16.13 -6.29
CA LEU A 5 7.11 -14.78 -6.06
C LEU A 5 8.49 -14.59 -6.72
N LEU A 6 9.35 -15.62 -6.73
CA LEU A 6 10.63 -15.58 -7.43
C LEU A 6 10.43 -15.43 -8.95
N ARG A 7 9.42 -16.09 -9.52
CA ARG A 7 9.06 -15.91 -10.94
C ARG A 7 8.49 -14.53 -11.27
N GLN A 8 7.86 -13.85 -10.30
CA GLN A 8 7.33 -12.49 -10.45
C GLN A 8 8.41 -11.41 -10.28
N LYS A 9 9.50 -11.71 -9.56
CA LYS A 9 10.60 -10.76 -9.27
C LYS A 9 11.15 -9.99 -10.50
N PRO A 10 11.32 -10.59 -11.69
CA PRO A 10 11.78 -9.85 -12.87
C PRO A 10 10.84 -8.72 -13.33
N ALA A 11 9.56 -8.78 -12.97
CA ALA A 11 8.57 -7.75 -13.30
C ALA A 11 8.43 -6.67 -12.20
N LEU A 12 9.17 -6.77 -11.10
CA LEU A 12 9.11 -5.81 -10.00
C LEU A 12 10.13 -4.69 -10.18
N THR A 13 9.63 -3.46 -10.12
CA THR A 13 10.49 -2.29 -9.98
C THR A 13 11.08 -2.21 -8.57
N MET A 14 10.28 -2.44 -7.52
CA MET A 14 10.70 -2.33 -6.12
C MET A 14 9.70 -2.96 -5.14
N TYR A 15 10.13 -3.13 -3.89
CA TYR A 15 9.25 -3.35 -2.73
C TYR A 15 9.32 -2.10 -1.85
N ASN A 16 8.26 -1.29 -1.82
CA ASN A 16 8.22 -0.07 -1.02
C ASN A 16 6.78 0.31 -0.65
N SER A 17 6.53 0.55 0.64
CA SER A 17 5.22 0.96 1.17
C SER A 17 5.09 2.47 1.39
N ASP A 18 6.14 3.24 1.13
CA ASP A 18 6.18 4.70 1.24
C ASP A 18 6.27 5.37 -0.15
N GLY A 19 5.86 6.64 -0.23
CA GLY A 19 5.83 7.45 -1.46
C GLY A 19 4.93 6.88 -2.56
N THR A 20 3.96 6.04 -2.18
CA THR A 20 3.17 5.26 -3.16
C THR A 20 2.13 6.12 -3.89
N ILE A 21 1.73 7.25 -3.30
CA ILE A 21 0.75 8.18 -3.86
C ILE A 21 1.38 8.94 -5.02
N GLU A 22 2.51 9.58 -4.76
CA GLU A 22 3.26 10.40 -5.70
C GLU A 22 3.76 9.54 -6.86
N ARG A 23 4.30 8.35 -6.57
CA ARG A 23 4.77 7.40 -7.59
C ARG A 23 3.68 7.02 -8.59
N MET A 24 2.48 6.70 -8.09
CA MET A 24 1.34 6.35 -8.96
C MET A 24 0.79 7.56 -9.71
N ALA A 25 0.70 8.71 -9.04
CA ALA A 25 0.24 9.96 -9.66
C ALA A 25 1.19 10.40 -10.80
N ALA A 26 2.50 10.34 -10.56
CA ALA A 26 3.54 10.65 -11.55
C ALA A 26 3.64 9.61 -12.69
N GLY A 27 3.11 8.40 -12.49
CA GLY A 27 3.19 7.33 -13.47
C GLY A 27 4.56 6.65 -13.54
N GLU A 28 5.34 6.70 -12.46
CA GLU A 28 6.66 6.06 -12.38
C GLU A 28 6.56 4.52 -12.44
N VAL A 29 5.43 3.96 -12.03
CA VAL A 29 5.11 2.53 -12.17
C VAL A 29 3.74 2.36 -12.80
N ALA A 30 3.59 1.32 -13.62
CA ALA A 30 2.34 1.03 -14.31
C ALA A 30 1.27 0.42 -13.40
N MET A 31 1.68 -0.27 -12.33
CA MET A 31 0.78 -0.96 -11.39
C MET A 31 1.44 -1.01 -10.00
N HIS A 32 0.62 -0.95 -8.95
CA HIS A 32 1.08 -1.08 -7.57
C HIS A 32 0.03 -1.83 -6.74
N GLN A 33 0.47 -2.75 -5.88
CA GLN A 33 -0.39 -3.30 -4.83
C GLN A 33 -0.58 -2.21 -3.77
N GLN A 34 -1.77 -1.61 -3.73
CA GLN A 34 -1.97 -0.33 -3.06
C GLN A 34 -3.06 -0.40 -1.98
N TRP A 35 -2.86 0.33 -0.89
CA TRP A 35 -3.90 0.55 0.10
C TRP A 35 -4.98 1.48 -0.47
N ASN A 36 -6.26 1.12 -0.34
CA ASN A 36 -7.38 1.87 -0.92
C ASN A 36 -7.38 3.37 -0.56
N GLY A 37 -7.04 3.73 0.68
CA GLY A 37 -6.92 5.14 1.10
C GLY A 37 -5.82 5.91 0.35
N ALA A 38 -4.68 5.27 0.09
CA ALA A 38 -3.61 5.86 -0.71
C ALA A 38 -4.00 5.95 -2.19
N PHE A 39 -4.71 4.96 -2.73
CA PHE A 39 -5.28 5.03 -4.07
C PHE A 39 -6.18 6.25 -4.24
N HIS A 40 -7.11 6.51 -3.31
CA HIS A 40 -8.01 7.67 -3.44
C HIS A 40 -7.26 9.00 -3.51
N ARG A 41 -6.14 9.14 -2.77
CA ARG A 41 -5.28 10.32 -2.84
C ARG A 41 -4.51 10.41 -4.16
N ALA A 42 -4.00 9.29 -4.67
CA ALA A 42 -3.32 9.25 -5.97
C ALA A 42 -4.30 9.55 -7.13
N HIS A 43 -5.51 8.99 -7.07
CA HIS A 43 -6.57 9.21 -8.06
C HIS A 43 -7.03 10.68 -8.10
N ALA A 44 -7.07 11.36 -6.95
CA ALA A 44 -7.34 12.79 -6.88
C ALA A 44 -6.29 13.63 -7.64
N GLN A 45 -5.05 13.13 -7.77
CA GLN A 45 -3.98 13.77 -8.55
C GLN A 45 -3.95 13.28 -10.01
N ARG A 46 -4.43 12.06 -10.28
CA ARG A 46 -4.48 11.48 -11.62
C ARG A 46 -5.74 10.62 -11.80
N ALA A 47 -6.75 11.20 -12.42
CA ALA A 47 -8.07 10.58 -12.63
C ALA A 47 -8.08 9.36 -13.56
N SER A 48 -6.96 9.06 -14.25
CA SER A 48 -6.84 7.87 -15.10
C SER A 48 -6.47 6.60 -14.33
N LEU A 49 -6.27 6.68 -13.02
CA LEU A 49 -5.90 5.52 -12.19
C LEU A 49 -7.15 4.72 -11.82
N GLU A 50 -7.05 3.39 -11.88
CA GLU A 50 -8.14 2.51 -11.47
C GLU A 50 -7.72 1.64 -10.28
N TYR A 51 -8.67 1.40 -9.37
CA TYR A 51 -8.49 0.45 -8.27
C TYR A 51 -9.22 -0.84 -8.57
N ILE A 52 -8.50 -1.95 -8.57
CA ILE A 52 -9.04 -3.25 -8.93
C ILE A 52 -9.11 -4.12 -7.68
N TYR A 53 -10.28 -4.70 -7.43
CA TYR A 53 -10.46 -5.77 -6.45
C TYR A 53 -10.23 -7.12 -7.15
N PRO A 54 -9.20 -7.90 -6.78
CA PRO A 54 -8.97 -9.21 -7.36
C PRO A 54 -10.13 -10.17 -7.07
N LYS A 55 -10.50 -10.99 -8.06
CA LYS A 55 -11.61 -11.96 -7.94
C LYS A 55 -11.33 -13.07 -6.93
N GLU A 56 -10.05 -13.34 -6.66
CA GLU A 56 -9.56 -14.32 -5.69
C GLU A 56 -9.78 -13.87 -4.24
N GLY A 57 -10.12 -12.59 -4.04
CA GLY A 57 -10.35 -11.99 -2.74
C GLY A 57 -9.38 -10.85 -2.44
N ILE A 58 -9.66 -10.15 -1.34
CA ILE A 58 -8.91 -8.98 -0.89
C ILE A 58 -8.43 -9.16 0.54
N ARG A 59 -7.35 -8.46 0.89
CA ARG A 59 -6.90 -8.38 2.28
C ARG A 59 -7.57 -7.22 2.97
N LEU A 60 -8.33 -7.51 4.02
CA LEU A 60 -8.85 -6.52 4.95
C LEU A 60 -7.84 -6.30 6.09
N PHE A 61 -7.73 -5.06 6.56
CA PHE A 61 -6.87 -4.68 7.67
C PHE A 61 -7.55 -3.61 8.50
N ILE A 62 -7.18 -3.57 9.78
CA ILE A 62 -7.59 -2.54 10.73
C ILE A 62 -6.32 -2.18 11.49
N ASP A 63 -6.01 -0.88 11.53
CA ASP A 63 -4.97 -0.36 12.41
C ASP A 63 -5.59 -0.01 13.76
N ASN A 64 -4.90 -0.39 14.82
CA ASN A 64 -5.32 -0.12 16.19
C ASN A 64 -4.25 0.70 16.91
N PHE A 65 -4.69 1.64 17.74
CA PHE A 65 -3.81 2.27 18.71
C PHE A 65 -3.40 1.26 19.79
N ALA A 66 -2.15 1.35 20.23
CA ALA A 66 -1.60 0.59 21.33
C ALA A 66 -0.62 1.46 22.12
N ILE A 67 -0.59 1.28 23.45
CA ILE A 67 0.36 1.95 24.33
C ILE A 67 1.53 0.98 24.61
N PRO A 68 2.77 1.31 24.23
CA PRO A 68 3.94 0.51 24.59
C PRO A 68 4.07 0.36 26.11
N ARG A 69 4.52 -0.82 26.57
CA ARG A 69 4.64 -1.11 28.01
C ARG A 69 5.54 -0.13 28.76
N ASP A 70 6.54 0.41 28.08
CA ASP A 70 7.56 1.32 28.58
C ASP A 70 7.29 2.80 28.23
N ALA A 71 6.08 3.12 27.78
CA ALA A 71 5.68 4.50 27.53
C ALA A 71 5.76 5.34 28.82
N SER A 72 6.46 6.48 28.76
CA SER A 72 6.64 7.39 29.90
C SER A 72 5.40 8.25 30.20
N ASN A 73 4.52 8.43 29.22
CA ASN A 73 3.36 9.34 29.25
C ASN A 73 2.04 8.59 28.98
N VAL A 74 1.74 7.58 29.81
CA VAL A 74 0.56 6.69 29.61
C VAL A 74 -0.77 7.44 29.78
N LYS A 75 -0.82 8.53 30.57
CA LYS A 75 -2.06 9.27 30.80
C LYS A 75 -2.43 10.18 29.63
N GLU A 76 -1.42 10.57 28.84
CA GLU A 76 -1.52 11.48 27.70
C GLU A 76 -1.63 10.74 26.36
N ALA A 77 -1.26 9.45 26.32
CA ALA A 77 -1.34 8.56 25.16
C ALA A 77 -2.77 8.06 24.90
#